data_AF-A0A357IRC9-F1
#
_entry.id   AF-A0A357IRC9-F1
#
_cell.length_a   1.000
_cell.length_b   1.000
_cell.length_c   1.000
_cell.angle_alpha   90.00
_cell.angle_beta   90.00
_cell.angle_gamma   90.00
#
_symmetry.space_group_name_H-M   'P 1'
#
loop_
_entity.id
_entity.type
_entity.pdbx_description
1 polymer ?
#
loop_
_entity_poly.entity_id
_entity_poly.type
_entity_poly.pdbx_seq_one_letter_code
_entity_poly.pdbx_strand_id
1 'polypeptide(L)'
;MDYIEFAGYRPYLDPLNKLVHAYTDEEGNLFYVEPGFYDGLLGFEEKRPEAFSRIMEEIDKTIKKNHKVIFTADFENPWIERDGFLYREISDITDPLLVFVEDKSRGSDYGD
;
A
#
# COMPACT_ATOMS: atom_id res chain seq x y z
N MET A 1 -13.91 -7.68 1.51
CA MET A 1 -13.49 -7.13 0.21
C MET A 1 -12.18 -7.83 -0.08
N ASP A 2 -12.13 -8.67 -1.11
CA ASP A 2 -10.91 -9.41 -1.44
C ASP A 2 -9.95 -8.49 -2.20
N TYR A 3 -8.69 -8.43 -1.76
CA TYR A 3 -7.66 -7.66 -2.43
C TYR A 3 -7.00 -8.51 -3.52
N ILE A 4 -7.58 -8.48 -4.72
CA ILE A 4 -7.26 -9.42 -5.81
C ILE A 4 -5.83 -9.27 -6.33
N GLU A 5 -5.28 -8.07 -6.25
CA GLU A 5 -3.91 -7.69 -6.63
C GLU A 5 -2.88 -8.40 -5.75
N PHE A 6 -3.29 -8.82 -4.55
CA PHE A 6 -2.46 -9.55 -3.61
C PHE A 6 -2.76 -11.06 -3.57
N ALA A 7 -3.58 -11.57 -4.50
CA ALA A 7 -3.92 -13.00 -4.56
C ALA A 7 -2.71 -13.92 -4.82
N GLY A 8 -1.59 -13.38 -5.32
CA GLY A 8 -0.33 -14.11 -5.48
C GLY A 8 0.41 -14.38 -4.16
N TYR A 9 0.05 -13.70 -3.08
CA TYR A 9 0.66 -13.89 -1.76
C TYR A 9 -0.16 -14.84 -0.90
N ARG A 10 0.49 -15.44 0.11
CA ARG A 10 -0.20 -16.33 1.05
C ARG A 10 -0.90 -15.49 2.11
N PRO A 11 -2.22 -15.66 2.33
CA PRO A 11 -2.90 -14.93 3.39
C PRO A 11 -2.35 -15.35 4.75
N TYR A 12 -2.13 -14.37 5.62
CA TYR A 12 -1.67 -14.55 6.99
C TYR A 12 -2.78 -14.14 7.95
N LEU A 13 -3.15 -15.05 8.87
CA LEU A 13 -4.11 -14.75 9.92
C LEU A 13 -3.35 -14.30 11.17
N ASP A 14 -3.33 -12.99 11.41
CA ASP A 14 -2.84 -12.42 12.66
C ASP A 14 -3.99 -12.45 13.69
N PRO A 15 -3.91 -13.28 14.75
CA PRO A 15 -4.98 -13.39 15.75
C PRO A 15 -5.22 -12.08 16.53
N LEU A 16 -4.24 -11.17 16.53
CA LEU A 16 -4.30 -9.86 17.19
C LEU A 16 -4.72 -8.73 16.24
N ASN A 17 -4.83 -9.00 14.94
CA ASN A 17 -5.31 -8.04 13.95
C ASN A 17 -6.56 -8.59 13.24
N LYS A 18 -7.69 -7.94 13.49
CA LYS A 18 -8.97 -8.23 12.82
C LYS A 18 -9.40 -7.15 11.83
N LEU A 19 -8.55 -6.15 11.64
CA LEU A 19 -8.92 -4.89 11.00
C LEU A 19 -8.39 -4.78 9.57
N VAL A 20 -7.20 -5.33 9.32
CA VAL A 20 -6.50 -5.16 8.04
C VAL A 20 -6.03 -6.50 7.49
N HIS A 21 -5.87 -6.59 6.17
CA HIS A 21 -5.41 -7.82 5.53
C HIS A 21 -3.91 -8.00 5.75
N ALA A 22 -3.48 -9.24 5.94
CA ALA A 22 -2.08 -9.58 6.12
C ALA A 22 -1.70 -10.74 5.21
N TYR A 23 -0.46 -10.73 4.74
CA TYR A 23 0.05 -11.69 3.77
C TYR A 23 1.52 -12.00 4.04
N THR A 24 1.95 -13.15 3.53
CA THR A 24 3.37 -13.50 3.42
C THR A 24 3.75 -13.86 2.00
N ASP A 25 4.97 -13.51 1.60
CA ASP A 25 5.55 -14.00 0.36
C ASP A 25 6.18 -15.40 0.53
N GLU A 26 6.78 -15.91 -0.54
CA GLU A 26 7.42 -17.23 -0.54
C GLU A 26 8.67 -17.31 0.36
N GLU A 27 9.30 -16.16 0.63
CA GLU A 27 10.49 -16.03 1.49
C GLU A 27 10.12 -15.84 2.98
N GLY A 28 8.83 -15.68 3.28
CA GLY A 28 8.32 -15.48 4.63
C GLY A 28 8.32 -14.02 5.08
N ASN A 29 8.51 -13.07 4.17
CA ASN A 29 8.35 -11.65 4.45
C ASN A 29 6.89 -11.36 4.75
N LEU A 30 6.62 -10.68 5.86
CA LEU A 30 5.28 -10.41 6.38
C LEU A 30 4.90 -8.96 6.09
N PHE A 31 3.72 -8.76 5.52
CA PHE A 31 3.20 -7.43 5.31
C PHE A 31 1.70 -7.33 5.54
N TYR A 32 1.26 -6.11 5.82
CA TYR A 32 -0.14 -5.76 6.04
C TYR A 32 -0.57 -4.71 5.03
N VAL A 33 -1.81 -4.79 4.58
CA VAL A 33 -2.42 -3.83 3.65
C VAL A 33 -3.67 -3.27 4.28
N GLU A 34 -3.64 -1.98 4.57
CA GLU A 34 -4.79 -1.25 5.10
C GLU A 34 -5.76 -0.85 3.96
N PRO A 35 -7.06 -0.71 4.27
CA PRO A 35 -8.06 -0.32 3.26
C PRO A 35 -7.74 0.97 2.54
N GLY A 36 -7.26 2.00 3.25
CA GLY A 36 -6.96 3.29 2.62
C GLY A 36 -5.79 3.22 1.63
N PHE A 37 -4.77 2.41 1.92
CA PHE A 37 -3.69 2.18 0.96
C PHE A 37 -4.21 1.46 -0.29
N TYR A 38 -5.06 0.45 -0.08
CA TYR A 38 -5.67 -0.31 -1.16
C TYR A 38 -6.56 0.56 -2.05
N ASP A 39 -7.38 1.45 -1.47
CA ASP A 39 -8.17 2.41 -2.22
C ASP A 39 -7.30 3.34 -3.05
N GLY A 40 -6.16 3.80 -2.49
CA GLY A 40 -5.15 4.57 -3.22
C GLY A 40 -4.58 3.78 -4.40
N LEU A 41 -4.21 2.51 -4.18
CA LEU A 41 -3.68 1.62 -5.20
C LEU A 41 -4.66 1.42 -6.36
N LEU A 42 -5.94 1.14 -6.08
CA LEU A 42 -6.97 1.03 -7.11
C LEU A 42 -7.19 2.35 -7.86
N GLY A 43 -7.07 3.49 -7.18
CA GLY A 43 -7.08 4.80 -7.82
C GLY A 43 -5.96 4.97 -8.86
N PHE A 44 -4.78 4.39 -8.61
CA PHE A 44 -3.69 4.34 -9.59
C PHE A 44 -3.95 3.33 -10.71
N GLU A 45 -4.55 2.17 -10.43
CA GLU A 45 -4.94 1.22 -11.46
C GLU A 45 -5.89 1.86 -12.49
N GLU A 46 -6.90 2.59 -12.00
CA GLU A 46 -7.89 3.24 -12.85
C GLU A 46 -7.29 4.40 -13.68
N LYS A 47 -6.47 5.24 -13.06
CA LYS A 47 -5.99 6.50 -13.66
C LYS A 47 -4.65 6.37 -14.40
N ARG A 48 -3.87 5.35 -14.09
CA ARG A 48 -2.53 5.06 -14.62
C ARG A 48 -2.34 3.55 -14.87
N PRO A 49 -3.26 2.89 -15.62
CA PRO A 49 -3.16 1.45 -15.86
C PRO A 49 -1.84 1.04 -16.53
N GLU A 50 -1.25 1.93 -17.33
CA GLU A 50 0.03 1.70 -17.99
C GLU A 50 1.23 1.59 -17.03
N ALA A 51 1.09 2.17 -15.83
CA ALA A 51 2.12 2.16 -14.80
C ALA A 51 1.83 1.16 -13.68
N PHE A 52 0.63 0.57 -13.65
CA PHE A 52 0.16 -0.25 -12.54
C PHE A 52 1.06 -1.47 -12.28
N SER A 53 1.51 -2.15 -13.33
CA SER A 53 2.46 -3.26 -13.20
C SER A 53 3.75 -2.84 -12.49
N ARG A 54 4.29 -1.68 -12.83
CA ARG A 54 5.51 -1.13 -12.20
C ARG A 54 5.29 -0.77 -10.74
N ILE A 55 4.10 -0.29 -10.38
CA ILE A 55 3.72 -0.03 -8.99
C ILE A 55 3.71 -1.34 -8.19
N MET A 56 3.07 -2.39 -8.72
CA MET A 56 3.03 -3.71 -8.08
C MET A 56 4.44 -4.33 -7.94
N GLU A 57 5.31 -4.15 -8.94
CA GLU A 57 6.71 -4.58 -8.86
C GLU A 57 7.48 -3.83 -7.75
N GLU A 58 7.20 -2.55 -7.53
CA GLU A 58 7.85 -1.76 -6.48
C GLU A 58 7.33 -2.11 -5.08
N ILE A 59 6.04 -2.47 -4.97
CA ILE A 59 5.47 -3.06 -3.74
C ILE A 59 6.20 -4.37 -3.39
N ASP A 60 6.34 -5.29 -4.35
CA ASP A 60 7.05 -6.57 -4.14
C ASP A 60 8.51 -6.34 -3.71
N LYS A 61 9.24 -5.44 -4.39
CA LYS A 61 10.60 -5.06 -3.99
C LYS A 61 10.67 -4.49 -2.58
N THR A 62 9.69 -3.66 -2.22
CA THR A 62 9.61 -3.05 -0.89
C THR A 62 9.39 -4.11 0.19
N ILE A 63 8.53 -5.09 -0.06
CA ILE A 63 8.30 -6.23 0.84
C ILE A 63 9.60 -7.01 1.04
N LYS A 64 10.26 -7.41 -0.06
CA LYS A 64 11.49 -8.23 -0.02
C LYS A 64 12.66 -7.52 0.66
N LYS A 65 12.80 -6.22 0.43
CA LYS A 65 13.90 -5.42 0.99
C LYS A 65 13.77 -5.21 2.50
N ASN A 66 12.55 -5.08 3.01
CA ASN A 66 12.31 -4.65 4.39
C ASN A 66 11.79 -5.78 5.29
N HIS A 67 11.35 -6.90 4.72
CA HIS A 67 10.85 -8.11 5.39
C HIS A 67 9.56 -7.95 6.23
N LYS A 68 9.31 -6.75 6.77
CA LYS A 68 8.18 -6.39 7.62
C LYS A 68 7.64 -5.02 7.23
N VAL A 69 6.49 -4.98 6.56
CA VAL A 69 5.92 -3.74 6.01
C VAL A 69 4.45 -3.59 6.36
N ILE A 70 4.02 -2.37 6.69
CA ILE A 70 2.60 -1.99 6.79
C ILE A 70 2.34 -0.94 5.72
N PHE A 71 1.50 -1.30 4.75
CA PHE A 71 1.02 -0.39 3.73
C PHE A 71 -0.22 0.33 4.24
N THR A 72 -0.09 1.62 4.52
CA THR A 72 -1.12 2.47 5.17
C THR A 72 -1.44 3.70 4.32
N ALA A 73 -2.59 4.33 4.55
CA ALA A 73 -2.91 5.61 3.92
C ALA A 73 -2.30 6.81 4.66
N ASP A 74 -2.00 6.65 5.95
CA ASP A 74 -1.51 7.70 6.81
C ASP A 74 -0.59 7.06 7.87
N PHE A 75 0.73 7.25 7.73
CA PHE A 75 1.68 6.71 8.71
C PHE A 75 1.62 7.41 10.07
N GLU A 76 1.05 8.62 10.16
CA GLU A 76 0.84 9.32 11.44
C GLU A 76 -0.35 8.74 12.21
N ASN A 77 -1.34 8.17 11.50
CA ASN A 77 -2.53 7.55 12.09
C ASN A 77 -2.85 6.17 11.47
N PRO A 78 -1.96 5.17 11.59
CA PRO A 78 -2.17 3.85 11.02
C PRO A 78 -3.28 3.09 11.77
N TRP A 79 -3.96 2.16 11.08
CA TRP A 79 -4.98 1.32 11.72
C TRP A 79 -4.39 0.30 12.67
N ILE A 80 -3.17 -0.15 12.37
CA ILE A 80 -2.43 -1.07 13.23
C ILE A 80 -1.01 -0.56 13.47
N GLU A 81 -0.57 -0.74 14.71
CA GLU A 81 0.82 -0.50 15.08
C GLU A 81 1.51 -1.83 15.38
N ARG A 82 2.69 -2.01 14.81
CA ARG A 82 3.57 -3.16 15.05
C ARG A 82 5.01 -2.70 15.20
N ASP A 83 5.64 -3.18 16.26
CA ASP A 83 7.06 -2.92 16.51
C ASP A 83 7.94 -3.57 15.43
N GLY A 84 8.92 -2.81 14.93
CA GLY A 84 9.86 -3.26 13.91
C GLY A 84 9.28 -3.41 12.51
N PHE A 85 8.10 -2.83 12.23
CA PHE A 85 7.54 -2.74 10.88
C PHE A 85 7.86 -1.39 10.24
N LEU A 86 8.11 -1.40 8.94
CA LEU A 86 8.22 -0.20 8.12
C LEU A 86 6.84 0.21 7.62
N TYR A 87 6.47 1.47 7.81
CA TYR A 87 5.21 2.03 7.32
C TYR A 87 5.45 2.67 5.96
N ARG A 88 4.56 2.40 5.01
CA ARG A 88 4.64 2.91 3.65
C ARG A 88 3.29 3.37 3.16
N GLU A 89 3.24 4.60 2.69
CA GLU A 89 2.10 5.16 1.98
C GLU A 89 2.16 4.86 0.49
N ILE A 90 1.06 5.09 -0.23
CA ILE A 90 1.03 4.89 -1.67
C ILE A 90 2.03 5.81 -2.40
N SER A 91 2.21 7.03 -1.90
CA SER A 91 3.21 8.01 -2.37
C SER A 91 4.65 7.50 -2.23
N ASP A 92 4.98 6.79 -1.14
CA ASP A 92 6.31 6.18 -0.97
C ASP A 92 6.64 5.17 -2.09
N ILE A 93 5.62 4.57 -2.71
CA ILE A 93 5.76 3.61 -3.80
C ILE A 93 5.76 4.30 -5.16
N THR A 94 4.89 5.29 -5.35
CA THR A 94 4.64 5.89 -6.67
C THR A 94 5.54 7.08 -7.00
N ASP A 95 5.97 7.86 -6.00
CA ASP A 95 6.85 9.02 -6.20
C ASP A 95 8.22 8.64 -6.78
N PRO A 96 8.92 7.58 -6.29
CA PRO A 96 10.19 7.15 -6.88
C PRO A 96 10.05 6.67 -8.34
N LEU A 97 8.85 6.24 -8.73
CA LEU A 97 8.53 5.81 -10.09
C LEU A 97 8.14 6.98 -11.01
N LEU A 98 8.01 8.20 -10.45
CA LEU A 98 7.49 9.40 -11.10
C LEU A 98 6.06 9.20 -11.64
N VAL A 99 5.25 8.39 -10.95
CA VAL A 99 3.87 8.12 -11.32
C VAL A 99 2.96 8.93 -10.41
N PHE A 100 2.35 9.98 -10.98
CA PHE A 100 1.51 10.89 -10.21
C PHE A 100 0.05 10.81 -10.68
N VAL A 101 -0.85 10.82 -9.70
CA VAL A 101 -2.27 11.05 -9.90
C VAL A 101 -2.56 12.46 -9.39
N GLU A 102 -3.01 13.34 -10.27
CA GLU A 102 -3.52 14.64 -9.84
C GLU A 102 -4.79 14.42 -9.02
N ASP A 103 -4.69 14.69 -7.72
CA ASP A 103 -5.86 14.74 -6.86
C ASP A 103 -6.65 16.02 -7.20
N LYS A 104 -7.73 15.86 -7.98
CA LYS A 104 -8.69 16.95 -8.23
C LYS A 104 -9.52 17.31 -6.98
N SER A 105 -9.25 16.69 -5.83
CA SER A 105 -9.92 16.96 -4.56
C SER A 105 -9.16 17.95 -3.65
N ARG A 106 -8.13 18.65 -4.16
CA ARG A 106 -7.80 20.00 -3.63
C ARG A 106 -8.76 21.03 -4.21
N GLY A 107 -9.99 21.05 -3.67
CA GLY A 107 -10.88 22.19 -3.80
C GLY A 107 -10.26 23.43 -3.15
N SER A 108 -10.17 24.50 -3.94
CA SER A 108 -10.17 25.94 -3.62
C SER A 108 -9.66 26.41 -2.25
N ASP A 109 -8.57 27.19 -2.26
CA ASP A 109 -8.52 28.58 -1.76
C ASP A 109 -7.04 29.03 -1.65
N TYR A 110 -6.52 29.78 -2.62
CA TYR A 110 -5.44 30.76 -2.40
C TYR A 110 -5.48 31.83 -3.52
N GLY A 111 -6.21 32.91 -3.21
CA GLY A 111 -6.13 34.32 -3.66
C GLY A 111 -5.58 34.70 -5.04
N ASP A 112 -6.42 35.35 -5.86
CA ASP A 112 -6.54 36.84 -5.91
C ASP A 112 -7.96 37.24 -6.35
#